data_AF-A0A7S1WK94-F1
#
_entry.id   AF-A0A7S1WK94-F1
#
_cell.length_a   1.000
_cell.length_b   1.000
_cell.length_c   1.000
_cell.angle_alpha   90.00
_cell.angle_beta   90.00
_cell.angle_gamma   90.00
#
_symmetry.space_group_name_H-M   'P 1'
#
loop_
_entity.id
_entity.type
_entity.pdbx_description
1 polymer ?
#
loop_
_entity_poly.entity_id
_entity_poly.type
_entity_poly.pdbx_seq_one_letter_code
_entity_poly.pdbx_strand_id
1 'polypeptide(L)'
;APPRAPQPQRGPATLAHPQLGLLEVLEGEDAAEVVRRKLRTLRRAVRRQVEHYLGERNWESDEYLRGAADARGFVRLGDLVTFGRLRALTEDAAFVAECLEGSQVAELSPCGSLARPRWLGA
;
A
#
# COMPACT_ATOMS: atom_id res chain seq x y z
N ALA A 1 49.87 -28.35 -4.97
CA ALA A 1 48.83 -27.32 -5.18
C ALA A 1 47.51 -27.88 -4.67
N PRO A 2 46.84 -27.25 -3.68
CA PRO A 2 45.54 -27.74 -3.24
C PRO A 2 44.48 -27.47 -4.32
N PRO A 3 43.50 -28.35 -4.49
CA PRO A 3 42.40 -28.16 -5.43
C PRO A 3 41.54 -26.97 -4.96
N ARG A 4 41.37 -26.02 -5.86
CA ARG A 4 40.57 -24.81 -5.67
C ARG A 4 39.11 -25.23 -5.51
N ALA A 5 38.56 -25.04 -4.30
CA ALA A 5 37.17 -25.37 -4.00
C ALA A 5 36.22 -24.64 -4.96
N PRO A 6 35.11 -25.27 -5.39
CA PRO A 6 34.09 -24.59 -6.19
C PRO A 6 33.51 -23.44 -5.37
N GLN A 7 33.69 -22.22 -5.85
CA GLN A 7 33.08 -21.04 -5.25
C GLN A 7 31.55 -21.16 -5.44
N PRO A 8 30.72 -20.95 -4.40
CA PRO A 8 29.29 -20.99 -4.55
C PRO A 8 28.87 -19.86 -5.50
N GLN A 9 28.29 -20.26 -6.64
CA GLN A 9 27.81 -19.36 -7.67
C GLN A 9 26.59 -18.62 -7.10
N ARG A 10 26.80 -17.43 -6.53
CA ARG A 10 25.70 -16.58 -6.02
C ARG A 10 25.10 -15.82 -7.19
N GLY A 11 24.17 -16.47 -7.89
CA GLY A 11 23.34 -15.83 -8.93
C GLY A 11 22.39 -14.76 -8.35
N PRO A 12 21.64 -14.04 -9.20
CA PRO A 12 20.68 -13.03 -8.76
C PRO A 12 19.73 -13.63 -7.71
N ALA A 13 19.62 -12.95 -6.57
CA ALA A 13 18.82 -13.44 -5.46
C ALA A 13 17.36 -13.05 -5.71
N THR A 14 16.51 -14.06 -5.89
CA THR A 14 15.07 -13.87 -5.95
C THR A 14 14.51 -13.85 -4.53
N LEU A 15 13.94 -12.72 -4.11
CA LEU A 15 13.33 -12.55 -2.79
C LEU A 15 11.81 -12.51 -2.92
N ALA A 16 11.11 -13.37 -2.17
CA ALA A 16 9.65 -13.31 -2.07
C ALA A 16 9.25 -12.35 -0.93
N HIS A 17 8.39 -11.39 -1.23
CA HIS A 17 7.90 -10.39 -0.27
C HIS A 17 6.37 -10.34 -0.23
N PRO A 18 5.73 -10.34 0.96
CA PRO A 18 4.27 -10.47 1.09
C PRO A 18 3.48 -9.42 0.31
N GLN A 19 3.94 -8.17 0.28
CA GLN A 19 3.28 -7.08 -0.47
C GLN A 19 3.81 -6.85 -1.89
N LEU A 20 4.97 -7.40 -2.27
CA LEU A 20 5.64 -7.06 -3.55
C LEU A 20 5.84 -8.26 -4.47
N GLY A 21 5.48 -9.47 -4.02
CA GLY A 21 5.68 -10.70 -4.78
C GLY A 21 7.16 -11.06 -4.92
N LEU A 22 7.53 -11.60 -6.08
CA LEU A 22 8.93 -11.92 -6.40
C LEU A 22 9.70 -10.64 -6.76
N LEU A 23 10.80 -10.43 -6.07
CA LEU A 23 11.73 -9.34 -6.30
C LEU A 23 13.06 -9.91 -6.80
N GLU A 24 13.49 -9.44 -7.97
CA GLU A 24 14.84 -9.69 -8.47
C GLU A 24 15.78 -8.67 -7.82
N VAL A 25 16.73 -9.16 -7.02
CA VAL A 25 17.79 -8.35 -6.44
C VAL A 25 19.04 -8.53 -7.30
N LEU A 26 19.54 -7.42 -7.85
CA LEU A 26 20.76 -7.42 -8.66
C LEU A 26 21.97 -7.77 -7.80
N GLU A 27 22.99 -8.36 -8.42
CA GLU A 27 24.21 -8.77 -7.73
C GLU A 27 24.90 -7.55 -7.11
N GLY A 28 25.09 -7.59 -5.78
CA GLY A 28 25.69 -6.50 -5.00
C GLY A 28 24.70 -5.49 -4.40
N GLU A 29 23.40 -5.60 -4.70
CA GLU A 29 22.38 -4.80 -4.02
C GLU A 29 21.96 -5.43 -2.69
N ASP A 30 21.76 -4.60 -1.66
CA ASP A 30 21.19 -5.04 -0.39
C ASP A 30 19.69 -5.31 -0.59
N ALA A 31 19.29 -6.58 -0.41
CA ALA A 31 17.90 -7.01 -0.59
C ALA A 31 16.93 -6.23 0.31
N ALA A 32 17.33 -5.87 1.53
CA ALA A 32 16.51 -5.07 2.42
C ALA A 32 16.36 -3.64 1.90
N GLU A 33 17.38 -3.06 1.27
CA GLU A 33 17.29 -1.73 0.65
C GLU A 33 16.37 -1.73 -0.58
N VAL A 34 16.47 -2.75 -1.44
CA VAL A 34 15.55 -2.91 -2.60
C VAL A 34 14.10 -3.03 -2.14
N VAL A 35 13.86 -3.89 -1.14
CA VAL A 35 12.54 -4.05 -0.52
C VAL A 35 12.05 -2.73 0.07
N ARG A 36 12.87 -2.04 0.89
CA ARG A 36 12.52 -0.75 1.49
C ARG A 36 12.17 0.30 0.44
N ARG A 37 12.94 0.38 -0.65
CA ARG A 37 12.69 1.32 -1.75
C ARG A 37 11.35 1.04 -2.43
N LYS A 38 11.09 -0.22 -2.79
CA LYS A 38 9.83 -0.62 -3.43
C LYS A 38 8.63 -0.46 -2.49
N LEU A 39 8.76 -0.85 -1.23
CA LEU A 39 7.74 -0.63 -0.20
C LEU A 39 7.42 0.85 -0.05
N ARG A 40 8.43 1.73 -0.02
CA ARG A 40 8.22 3.19 0.05
C ARG A 40 7.41 3.70 -1.13
N THR A 41 7.70 3.23 -2.34
CA THR A 41 6.94 3.57 -3.54
C THR A 41 5.51 3.04 -3.45
N LEU A 42 5.32 1.78 -3.03
CA LEU A 42 4.00 1.17 -2.86
C LEU A 42 3.16 1.93 -1.83
N ARG A 43 3.73 2.23 -0.66
CA ARG A 43 3.06 3.02 0.40
C ARG A 43 2.60 4.39 -0.11
N ARG A 44 3.44 5.08 -0.90
CA ARG A 44 3.07 6.35 -1.56
C ARG A 44 1.96 6.17 -2.59
N ALA A 45 1.99 5.11 -3.38
CA ALA A 45 0.96 4.82 -4.37
C ALA A 45 -0.39 4.52 -3.71
N VAL A 46 -0.40 3.64 -2.71
CA VAL A 46 -1.58 3.29 -1.91
C VAL A 46 -2.19 4.53 -1.27
N ARG A 47 -1.36 5.31 -0.57
CA ARG A 47 -1.79 6.56 0.06
C ARG A 47 -2.42 7.51 -0.97
N ARG A 48 -1.72 7.82 -2.07
CA ARG A 48 -2.27 8.69 -3.13
C ARG A 48 -3.57 8.18 -3.70
N GLN A 49 -3.71 6.86 -3.87
CA GLN A 49 -4.90 6.26 -4.45
C GLN A 49 -6.11 6.43 -3.51
N VAL A 50 -5.92 6.22 -2.21
CA VAL A 50 -6.97 6.46 -1.22
C VAL A 50 -7.27 7.96 -1.06
N GLU A 51 -6.25 8.82 -1.02
CA GLU A 51 -6.43 10.28 -0.96
C GLU A 51 -7.18 10.80 -2.20
N HIS A 52 -6.97 10.20 -3.37
CA HIS A 52 -7.74 10.50 -4.57
C HIS A 52 -9.20 10.10 -4.43
N TYR A 53 -9.49 8.91 -3.89
CA TYR A 53 -10.87 8.47 -3.66
C TYR A 53 -11.60 9.37 -2.66
N LEU A 54 -10.95 9.68 -1.54
CA LEU A 54 -11.47 10.56 -0.49
C LEU A 54 -11.34 12.05 -0.83
N GLY A 55 -10.85 12.41 -2.01
CA GLY A 55 -10.79 13.80 -2.44
C GLY A 55 -12.18 14.32 -2.84
N GLU A 56 -12.46 15.60 -2.59
CA GLU A 56 -13.76 16.26 -2.83
C GLU A 56 -14.36 15.91 -4.21
N ARG A 57 -13.60 16.09 -5.29
CA ARG A 57 -14.07 15.83 -6.67
C ARG A 57 -14.47 14.37 -6.91
N ASN A 58 -13.72 13.41 -6.38
CA ASN A 58 -14.05 12.00 -6.52
C ASN A 58 -15.25 11.67 -5.64
N TRP A 59 -15.25 12.14 -4.39
CA TRP A 59 -16.33 11.91 -3.45
C TRP A 59 -17.70 12.37 -3.96
N GLU A 60 -17.77 13.55 -4.57
CA GLU A 60 -19.02 14.07 -5.15
C GLU A 60 -19.53 13.20 -6.31
N SER A 61 -18.61 12.74 -7.16
CA SER A 61 -18.95 12.00 -8.38
C SER A 61 -19.13 10.48 -8.16
N ASP A 62 -18.52 9.93 -7.13
CA ASP A 62 -18.45 8.48 -6.87
C ASP A 62 -19.57 8.05 -5.92
N GLU A 63 -20.71 7.66 -6.51
CA GLU A 63 -21.86 7.14 -5.76
C GLU A 63 -21.55 5.83 -5.03
N TYR A 64 -20.64 5.01 -5.53
CA TYR A 64 -20.27 3.75 -4.88
C TYR A 64 -19.48 4.02 -3.59
N LEU A 65 -18.52 4.94 -3.64
CA LEU A 65 -17.78 5.37 -2.46
C LEU A 65 -18.71 6.02 -1.42
N ARG A 66 -19.63 6.89 -1.84
CA ARG A 66 -20.62 7.50 -0.94
C ARG A 66 -21.59 6.46 -0.36
N GLY A 67 -21.99 5.46 -1.14
CA GLY A 67 -22.84 4.37 -0.69
C GLY A 67 -22.14 3.44 0.31
N ALA A 68 -20.81 3.30 0.22
CA ALA A 68 -19.99 2.55 1.17
C ALA A 68 -19.68 3.33 2.46
N ALA A 69 -19.90 4.65 2.48
CA ALA A 69 -19.67 5.49 3.63
C ALA A 69 -20.83 5.42 4.65
N ASP A 70 -20.51 5.47 5.94
CA ASP A 70 -21.51 5.64 7.01
C ASP A 70 -22.07 7.08 7.06
N ALA A 71 -23.04 7.32 7.94
CA ALA A 71 -23.63 8.64 8.15
C ALA A 71 -22.62 9.75 8.58
N ARG A 72 -21.42 9.36 9.01
CA ARG A 72 -20.31 10.25 9.40
C ARG A 72 -19.19 10.28 8.33
N GLY A 73 -19.42 9.64 7.18
CA GLY A 73 -18.48 9.59 6.05
C GLY A 73 -17.37 8.55 6.17
N PHE A 74 -17.46 7.61 7.12
CA PHE A 74 -16.46 6.55 7.26
C PHE A 74 -16.72 5.39 6.30
N VAL A 75 -15.71 5.06 5.51
CA VAL A 75 -15.68 3.92 4.59
C VAL A 75 -14.79 2.82 5.20
N ARG A 76 -15.19 1.56 5.08
CA ARG A 76 -14.33 0.44 5.54
C ARG A 76 -13.13 0.30 4.62
N LEU A 77 -11.95 0.13 5.22
CA LEU A 77 -10.76 -0.19 4.45
C LEU A 77 -10.93 -1.49 3.66
N GLY A 78 -11.69 -2.45 4.20
CA GLY A 78 -12.10 -3.67 3.51
C GLY A 78 -12.88 -3.40 2.22
N ASP A 79 -13.72 -2.37 2.19
CA ASP A 79 -14.43 -1.97 0.98
C ASP A 79 -13.46 -1.26 0.02
N LEU A 80 -12.60 -0.37 0.52
CA LEU A 80 -11.62 0.35 -0.31
C LEU A 80 -10.65 -0.60 -1.03
N VAL A 81 -10.16 -1.67 -0.39
CA VAL A 81 -9.26 -2.64 -1.04
C VAL A 81 -9.94 -3.46 -2.14
N THR A 82 -11.27 -3.45 -2.21
CA THR A 82 -12.00 -4.08 -3.32
C THR A 82 -12.00 -3.22 -4.59
N PHE A 83 -11.70 -1.91 -4.47
CA PHE A 83 -11.74 -0.99 -5.60
C PHE A 83 -10.60 -1.31 -6.56
N GLY A 84 -10.89 -1.39 -7.85
CA GLY A 84 -9.94 -1.90 -8.85
C GLY A 84 -8.56 -1.23 -8.83
N ARG A 85 -8.47 0.08 -8.55
CA ARG A 85 -7.17 0.76 -8.50
C ARG A 85 -6.40 0.50 -7.21
N LEU A 86 -7.08 0.34 -6.06
CA LEU A 86 -6.41 0.01 -4.81
C LEU A 86 -6.02 -1.47 -4.77
N ARG A 87 -6.93 -2.34 -5.22
CA ARG A 87 -6.72 -3.79 -5.37
C ARG A 87 -5.49 -4.14 -6.20
N ALA A 88 -5.24 -3.39 -7.27
CA ALA A 88 -4.05 -3.55 -8.10
C ALA A 88 -2.73 -3.22 -7.37
N LEU A 89 -2.79 -2.48 -6.26
CA LEU A 89 -1.64 -2.14 -5.42
C LEU A 89 -1.54 -3.08 -4.21
N THR A 90 -2.66 -3.32 -3.54
CA THR A 90 -2.72 -4.14 -2.33
C THR A 90 -4.15 -4.60 -2.06
N GLU A 91 -4.30 -5.81 -1.53
CA GLU A 91 -5.57 -6.35 -1.04
C GLU A 91 -5.61 -6.36 0.51
N ASP A 92 -4.56 -5.84 1.16
CA ASP A 92 -4.40 -5.85 2.62
C ASP A 92 -4.88 -4.53 3.24
N ALA A 93 -6.03 -4.58 3.90
CA ALA A 93 -6.62 -3.43 4.58
C ALA A 93 -5.74 -2.90 5.74
N ALA A 94 -5.01 -3.77 6.44
CA ALA A 94 -4.12 -3.33 7.52
C ALA A 94 -2.92 -2.57 6.94
N PHE A 95 -2.37 -3.05 5.83
CA PHE A 95 -1.31 -2.33 5.12
C PHE A 95 -1.79 -0.97 4.61
N VAL A 96 -3.03 -0.87 4.11
CA VAL A 96 -3.62 0.43 3.73
C VAL A 96 -3.72 1.36 4.93
N ALA A 97 -4.16 0.87 6.09
CA ALA A 97 -4.22 1.66 7.33
C ALA A 97 -2.84 2.24 7.68
N GLU A 98 -1.78 1.41 7.67
CA GLU A 98 -0.40 1.88 7.90
C GLU A 98 0.04 2.95 6.90
N CYS A 99 -0.33 2.80 5.62
CA CYS A 99 0.02 3.76 4.58
C CYS A 99 -0.66 5.12 4.78
N LEU A 100 -1.84 5.12 5.40
CA LEU A 100 -2.66 6.29 5.65
C LEU A 100 -2.32 6.98 6.98
N GLU A 101 -1.52 6.36 7.83
CA GLU A 101 -1.02 6.98 9.05
C GLU A 101 -0.28 8.29 8.72
N GLY A 102 -0.74 9.41 9.28
CA GLY A 102 -0.22 10.74 8.95
C GLY A 102 -0.64 11.29 7.58
N SER A 103 -1.70 10.76 6.96
CA SER A 103 -2.36 11.42 5.82
C SER A 103 -3.00 12.75 6.26
N GLN A 104 -2.86 13.78 5.42
CA GLN A 104 -3.49 15.09 5.61
C GLN A 104 -4.88 15.18 4.94
N VAL A 105 -5.23 14.19 4.11
CA VAL A 105 -6.51 14.16 3.38
C VAL A 105 -7.43 13.08 3.95
N ALA A 106 -6.87 11.95 4.39
CA ALA A 106 -7.62 10.86 5.00
C ALA A 106 -7.45 10.86 6.53
N GLU A 107 -8.53 10.54 7.23
CA GLU A 107 -8.56 10.29 8.67
C GLU A 107 -8.91 8.83 8.91
N LEU A 108 -8.13 8.15 9.74
CA LEU A 108 -8.41 6.79 10.17
C LEU A 108 -9.23 6.80 11.46
N SER A 109 -10.12 5.82 11.59
CA SER A 109 -10.79 5.58 12.87
C SER A 109 -9.80 5.09 13.94
N PRO A 110 -10.14 5.20 15.24
CA PRO A 110 -9.29 4.72 16.33
C PRO A 110 -8.94 3.22 16.23
N CYS A 111 -9.81 2.43 15.61
CA CYS A 111 -9.58 1.00 15.39
C CYS A 111 -8.75 0.70 14.12
N GLY A 112 -8.44 1.71 13.30
CA GLY A 112 -7.69 1.57 12.05
C GLY A 112 -8.43 0.84 10.92
N SER A 113 -9.71 0.48 11.09
CA SER A 113 -10.48 -0.30 10.10
C SER A 113 -11.35 0.55 9.17
N LEU A 114 -11.52 1.82 9.49
CA LEU A 114 -12.33 2.77 8.71
C LEU A 114 -11.47 3.97 8.34
N ALA A 115 -11.72 4.54 7.16
CA ALA A 115 -11.15 5.80 6.72
C ALA A 115 -12.25 6.76 6.27
N ARG A 116 -12.11 8.04 6.58
CA ARG A 116 -12.97 9.11 6.06
C ARG A 116 -12.15 10.27 5.51
N PRO A 117 -12.73 11.13 4.67
CA PRO A 117 -12.08 12.37 4.30
C PRO A 117 -11.98 13.32 5.50
N ARG A 118 -10.81 13.90 5.73
CA ARG A 118 -10.60 14.89 6.82
C ARG A 118 -11.44 16.15 6.62
N TRP A 119 -11.59 16.60 5.38
CA TRP A 119 -12.37 17.79 5.04
C TRP A 119 -13.87 17.63 5.31
N LEU A 120 -14.36 16.40 5.44
CA LEU A 120 -15.78 16.11 5.75
C LEU A 120 -16.07 16.18 7.26
N GLY A 121 -15.04 16.03 8.10
CA GLY A 121 -15.15 16.07 9.56
C GLY A 121 -14.67 17.36 10.22
N ALA A 122 -14.22 18.33 9.42
CA ALA A 122 -13.73 19.64 9.86
C ALA A 122 -14.85 20.67 10.04
#